data_AF-A0A5D2JSH4-F1
#
_entry.id   AF-A0A5D2JSH4-F1
#
_cell.length_a   1.000
_cell.length_b   1.000
_cell.length_c   1.000
_cell.angle_alpha   90.00
_cell.angle_beta   90.00
_cell.angle_gamma   90.00
#
_symmetry.space_group_name_H-M   'P 1'
#
loop_
_entity.id
_entity.type
_entity.pdbx_description
1 polymer ?
#
loop_
_entity_poly.entity_id
_entity_poly.type
_entity_poly.pdbx_seq_one_letter_code
_entity_poly.pdbx_strand_id
1 'polypeptide(L)'
;MLHEILLALVGCTGDLIIDEREHHKSLGIPLYPDAPISDQCCFKLASDISFIDRSERDLIERLIALGFYYRELDRFTTKSRNLSWIRSGDVSPSNRASELSNRKTEKPSIYRRAFANGLVEVLSVYRSVVLQIEQKLLSETMPILATVIQGLNKFFVVLPPLYELVLEIERDDLRGGKLLNLLHKRFHCRVPELQACIQRLLWHGHQVLYNQLASWMVYGTLQDHHGEFFIRRQEDQNMEYGSSIPDTSEKLARLSADDTSLMDWHLGFHIFLDMLPENIHMHAAESILFAGKAIKILRNPSPGFKFQDALCKQQTGKGSQNVHESAAHHRFHKKPISGRIIGEELLPQSEADKIEIMLQDLKESLDFHKRSFECSVDSIRAIAASHLWQVVVVRADLNGHLKALKDYFLLAKGDFFQCFLEESQQLMRLPPHQSTAEIDIIVPFQMDAFIWDHSEILPSRFVKDKNKCRWKFRDIT
;
A
#
# COMPACT_ATOMS: atom_id res chain seq x y z
N MET A 1 -30.57 -9.20 42.87
CA MET A 1 -31.20 -8.47 41.75
C MET A 1 -30.40 -7.26 41.28
N LEU A 2 -30.26 -6.16 42.06
CA LEU A 2 -29.60 -4.93 41.56
C LEU A 2 -28.12 -5.13 41.19
N HIS A 3 -27.37 -5.78 42.07
CA HIS A 3 -25.98 -6.13 41.80
C HIS A 3 -25.84 -7.03 40.57
N GLU A 4 -26.75 -7.98 40.38
CA GLU A 4 -26.79 -8.83 39.19
C GLU A 4 -27.15 -8.05 37.92
N ILE A 5 -28.03 -7.05 37.98
CA ILE A 5 -28.31 -6.17 36.83
C ILE A 5 -27.04 -5.39 36.46
N LEU A 6 -26.30 -4.85 37.43
CA LEU A 6 -25.03 -4.15 37.16
C LEU A 6 -23.96 -5.09 36.59
N LEU A 7 -23.84 -6.31 37.13
CA LEU A 7 -22.95 -7.34 36.59
C LEU A 7 -23.32 -7.73 35.16
N ALA A 8 -24.61 -7.89 34.89
CA ALA A 8 -25.11 -8.20 33.55
C ALA A 8 -24.82 -7.09 32.54
N LEU A 9 -24.88 -5.82 32.95
CA LEU A 9 -24.48 -4.69 32.10
C LEU A 9 -23.00 -4.77 31.70
N VAL A 10 -22.14 -5.39 32.51
CA VAL A 10 -20.72 -5.64 32.18
C VAL A 10 -20.53 -7.03 31.56
N GLY A 11 -21.60 -7.69 31.12
CA GLY A 11 -21.55 -8.97 30.41
C GLY A 11 -21.38 -10.20 31.31
N CYS A 12 -21.46 -10.05 32.63
CA CYS A 12 -21.43 -11.18 33.56
C CYS A 12 -22.85 -11.71 33.79
N THR A 13 -23.10 -12.96 33.42
CA THR A 13 -24.36 -13.65 33.73
C THR A 13 -24.35 -14.22 35.15
N GLY A 14 -25.54 -14.55 35.66
CA GLY A 14 -25.74 -15.06 37.01
C GLY A 14 -26.99 -15.92 37.10
N ASP A 15 -27.54 -16.05 38.31
CA ASP A 15 -28.70 -16.89 38.57
C ASP A 15 -30.01 -16.23 38.12
N LEU A 16 -30.15 -14.90 38.27
CA LEU A 16 -31.35 -14.17 37.83
C LEU A 16 -31.30 -13.83 36.33
N ILE A 17 -30.11 -13.58 35.79
CA ILE A 17 -29.90 -13.19 34.40
C ILE A 17 -29.06 -14.25 33.71
N ILE A 18 -29.74 -15.05 32.89
CA ILE A 18 -29.20 -16.27 32.30
C ILE A 18 -28.86 -16.00 30.83
N ASP A 19 -27.76 -16.56 30.36
CA ASP A 19 -27.45 -16.66 28.93
C ASP A 19 -28.02 -17.97 28.37
N GLU A 20 -29.02 -17.88 27.50
CA GLU A 20 -29.64 -19.04 26.86
C GLU A 20 -28.63 -19.90 26.07
N ARG A 21 -27.56 -19.30 25.52
CA ARG A 21 -26.51 -20.06 24.81
C ARG A 21 -25.68 -20.92 25.74
N GLU A 22 -25.42 -20.44 26.95
CA GLU A 22 -24.70 -21.20 27.98
C GLU A 22 -25.62 -22.26 28.60
N HIS A 23 -26.92 -21.95 28.71
CA HIS A 23 -27.91 -22.87 29.26
C HIS A 23 -28.25 -24.05 28.33
N HIS A 24 -28.34 -23.82 27.01
CA HIS A 24 -28.52 -24.90 26.03
C HIS A 24 -27.28 -25.79 25.89
N LYS A 25 -26.08 -25.28 26.18
CA LYS A 25 -24.85 -26.07 26.37
C LYS A 25 -24.72 -26.56 27.82
N SER A 26 -25.80 -27.18 28.31
CA SER A 26 -25.90 -27.76 29.66
C SER A 26 -24.61 -28.50 30.09
N LEU A 27 -24.07 -28.12 31.27
CA LEU A 27 -22.86 -28.60 31.99
C LEU A 27 -21.58 -27.72 31.96
N GLY A 28 -21.72 -26.38 32.00
CA GLY A 28 -20.69 -25.53 32.62
C GLY A 28 -19.37 -25.38 31.86
N ILE A 29 -19.41 -25.33 30.52
CA ILE A 29 -18.24 -24.98 29.72
C ILE A 29 -18.34 -23.48 29.36
N PRO A 30 -17.45 -22.61 29.88
CA PRO A 30 -17.45 -21.20 29.50
C PRO A 30 -17.29 -21.08 27.98
N LEU A 31 -18.03 -20.15 27.36
CA LEU A 31 -17.87 -19.84 25.94
C LEU A 31 -16.39 -19.52 25.67
N TYR A 32 -15.72 -20.36 24.87
CA TYR A 32 -14.34 -20.10 24.44
C TYR A 32 -14.26 -18.70 23.81
N PRO A 33 -13.20 -17.91 24.07
CA PRO A 33 -13.02 -16.58 23.50
C PRO A 33 -13.24 -16.50 21.98
N ASP A 34 -12.97 -17.61 21.28
CA ASP A 34 -12.97 -17.72 19.82
C ASP A 34 -14.32 -18.13 19.18
N ALA A 35 -15.38 -18.41 19.94
CA ALA A 35 -16.66 -18.75 19.31
C ALA A 35 -17.28 -17.53 18.60
N PRO A 36 -18.05 -17.73 17.51
CA PRO A 36 -18.63 -16.63 16.75
C PRO A 36 -19.61 -15.83 17.60
N ILE A 37 -19.76 -14.54 17.25
CA ILE A 37 -20.74 -13.65 17.87
C ILE A 37 -22.15 -14.20 17.67
N SER A 38 -23.03 -13.96 18.64
CA SER A 38 -24.43 -14.36 18.52
C SER A 38 -25.20 -13.51 17.52
N ASP A 39 -26.12 -14.06 16.74
CA ASP A 39 -27.03 -13.30 15.87
C ASP A 39 -28.24 -12.70 16.61
N GLN A 40 -28.51 -13.15 17.85
CA GLN A 40 -29.65 -12.72 18.65
C GLN A 40 -29.25 -12.48 20.12
N CYS A 41 -29.98 -11.61 20.81
CA CYS A 41 -29.80 -11.37 22.24
C CYS A 41 -30.15 -12.63 23.05
N CYS A 42 -29.15 -13.19 23.73
CA CYS A 42 -29.31 -14.42 24.51
C CYS A 42 -29.50 -14.19 26.01
N PHE A 43 -29.42 -12.94 26.47
CA PHE A 43 -29.67 -12.60 27.88
C PHE A 43 -31.15 -12.56 28.15
N LYS A 44 -31.60 -13.38 29.09
CA LYS A 44 -32.99 -13.39 29.55
C LYS A 44 -33.07 -13.42 31.06
N LEU A 45 -34.15 -12.85 31.58
CA LEU A 45 -34.49 -12.95 32.99
C LEU A 45 -35.09 -14.33 33.28
N ALA A 46 -34.65 -14.96 34.37
CA ALA A 46 -35.12 -16.29 34.75
C ALA A 46 -36.67 -16.35 34.85
N SER A 47 -37.25 -17.42 34.29
CA SER A 47 -38.71 -17.56 34.10
C SER A 47 -39.48 -17.85 35.39
N ASP A 48 -38.76 -18.26 36.44
CA ASP A 48 -39.23 -18.61 37.78
C ASP A 48 -39.42 -17.39 38.71
N ILE A 49 -38.99 -16.19 38.29
CA ILE A 49 -39.11 -14.98 39.09
C ILE A 49 -40.56 -14.43 39.02
N SER A 50 -41.31 -14.60 40.12
CA SER A 50 -42.71 -14.15 40.24
C SER A 50 -42.90 -12.80 40.96
N PHE A 51 -41.83 -12.21 41.52
CA PHE A 51 -41.89 -11.00 42.34
C PHE A 51 -41.72 -9.69 41.55
N ILE A 52 -41.49 -9.75 40.24
CA ILE A 52 -41.27 -8.60 39.35
C ILE A 52 -42.53 -8.40 38.50
N ASP A 53 -43.03 -7.16 38.44
CA ASP A 53 -44.18 -6.84 37.60
C ASP A 53 -43.84 -6.96 36.11
N ARG A 54 -44.84 -7.18 35.25
CA ARG A 54 -44.61 -7.29 33.80
C ARG A 54 -43.94 -6.04 33.23
N SER A 55 -44.32 -4.86 33.69
CA SER A 55 -43.73 -3.60 33.22
C SER A 55 -42.26 -3.45 33.63
N GLU A 56 -41.90 -3.89 34.84
CA GLU A 56 -40.52 -3.90 35.32
C GLU A 56 -39.68 -4.96 34.61
N ARG A 57 -40.27 -6.11 34.30
CA ARG A 57 -39.63 -7.19 33.55
C ARG A 57 -39.20 -6.71 32.17
N ASP A 58 -40.10 -6.05 31.42
CA ASP A 58 -39.79 -5.52 30.10
C ASP A 58 -38.64 -4.48 30.14
N LEU A 59 -38.60 -3.64 31.19
CA LEU A 59 -37.53 -2.67 31.38
C LEU A 59 -36.19 -3.33 31.70
N ILE A 60 -36.19 -4.36 32.55
CA ILE A 60 -35.00 -5.13 32.89
C ILE A 60 -34.50 -5.89 31.66
N GLU A 61 -35.38 -6.52 30.89
CA GLU A 61 -35.02 -7.22 29.65
C GLU A 61 -34.40 -6.27 28.62
N ARG A 62 -34.93 -5.06 28.50
CA ARG A 62 -34.34 -4.02 27.66
C ARG A 62 -32.94 -3.62 28.15
N LEU A 63 -32.73 -3.51 29.47
CA LEU A 63 -31.43 -3.16 30.06
C LEU A 63 -30.38 -4.25 29.88
N ILE A 64 -30.72 -5.51 30.16
CA ILE A 64 -29.76 -6.63 30.03
C ILE A 64 -29.34 -6.83 28.57
N ALA A 65 -30.18 -6.45 27.60
CA ALA A 65 -29.78 -6.43 26.19
C ALA A 65 -28.55 -5.54 25.93
N LEU A 66 -28.38 -4.43 26.66
CA LEU A 66 -27.15 -3.62 26.58
C LEU A 66 -25.92 -4.39 27.06
N GLY A 67 -26.08 -5.15 28.14
CA GLY A 67 -25.04 -6.01 28.68
C GLY A 67 -24.60 -7.09 27.70
N PHE A 68 -25.57 -7.68 27.00
CA PHE A 68 -25.32 -8.61 25.91
C PHE A 68 -24.52 -7.95 24.78
N TYR A 69 -24.96 -6.79 24.28
CA TYR A 69 -24.24 -6.07 23.21
C TYR A 69 -22.81 -5.72 23.64
N TYR A 70 -22.64 -5.22 24.86
CA TYR A 70 -21.33 -4.93 25.42
C TYR A 70 -20.43 -6.17 25.45
N ARG A 71 -20.95 -7.33 25.90
CA ARG A 71 -20.17 -8.58 25.98
C ARG A 71 -19.71 -9.06 24.62
N GLU A 72 -20.59 -9.07 23.62
CA GLU A 72 -20.26 -9.53 22.28
C GLU A 72 -19.27 -8.57 21.58
N LEU A 73 -19.43 -7.26 21.77
CA LEU A 73 -18.47 -6.26 21.29
C LEU A 73 -17.10 -6.44 21.96
N ASP A 74 -17.06 -6.64 23.27
CA ASP A 74 -15.81 -6.85 24.02
C ASP A 74 -15.08 -8.12 23.58
N ARG A 75 -15.84 -9.20 23.35
CA ARG A 75 -15.33 -10.45 22.80
C ARG A 75 -14.68 -10.26 21.43
N PHE A 76 -15.34 -9.57 20.52
CA PHE A 76 -14.78 -9.23 19.21
C PHE A 76 -13.49 -8.44 19.34
N THR A 77 -13.44 -7.44 20.23
CA THR A 77 -12.22 -6.65 20.42
C THR A 77 -11.06 -7.48 20.95
N THR A 78 -11.35 -8.41 21.87
CA THR A 78 -10.34 -9.31 22.45
C THR A 78 -9.81 -10.28 21.41
N LYS A 79 -10.70 -10.87 20.59
CA LYS A 79 -10.34 -11.74 19.46
C LYS A 79 -9.46 -11.00 18.44
N SER A 80 -9.89 -9.81 18.00
CA SER A 80 -9.19 -9.02 16.98
C SER A 80 -7.84 -8.44 17.43
N ARG A 81 -7.65 -8.22 18.74
CA ARG A 81 -6.39 -7.73 19.32
C ARG A 81 -5.41 -8.85 19.67
N ASN A 82 -5.83 -10.11 19.65
CA ASN A 82 -4.99 -11.23 20.02
C ASN A 82 -3.77 -11.36 19.06
N LEU A 83 -2.56 -11.30 19.63
CA LEU A 83 -1.27 -11.38 18.91
C LEU A 83 -0.66 -12.80 18.96
N SER A 84 -1.45 -13.82 19.34
CA SER A 84 -0.98 -15.21 19.46
C SER A 84 -0.27 -15.73 18.19
N TRP A 85 -0.67 -15.26 17.01
CA TRP A 85 0.00 -15.56 15.75
C TRP A 85 1.47 -15.10 15.71
N ILE A 86 1.85 -13.99 16.36
CA ILE A 86 3.25 -13.53 16.43
C ILE A 86 4.11 -14.50 17.24
N ARG A 87 3.54 -15.09 18.30
CA ARG A 87 4.23 -16.07 19.16
C ARG A 87 4.36 -17.45 18.52
N SER A 88 3.54 -17.76 17.52
CA SER A 88 3.56 -19.05 16.82
C SER A 88 4.68 -19.20 15.79
N GLY A 89 5.42 -18.12 15.49
CA GLY A 89 6.56 -18.15 14.56
C GLY A 89 7.84 -18.80 15.11
N ASP A 90 7.98 -18.92 16.44
CA ASP A 90 9.23 -19.34 17.10
C ASP A 90 9.21 -20.78 17.67
N VAL A 91 8.19 -21.60 17.36
CA VAL A 91 8.11 -22.97 17.90
C VAL A 91 8.53 -24.02 16.86
N SER A 92 9.52 -24.82 17.23
CA SER A 92 10.18 -25.85 16.43
C SER A 92 9.22 -26.86 15.75
N PRO A 93 9.65 -27.55 14.67
CA PRO A 93 8.76 -28.29 13.76
C PRO A 93 8.08 -29.57 14.32
N SER A 94 8.24 -29.91 15.59
CA SER A 94 7.95 -31.27 16.09
C SER A 94 6.53 -31.51 16.63
N ASN A 95 5.69 -30.49 16.80
CA ASN A 95 4.35 -30.66 17.40
C ASN A 95 3.18 -30.46 16.41
N ARG A 96 3.42 -30.59 15.09
CA ARG A 96 2.37 -30.43 14.07
C ARG A 96 1.39 -31.61 13.94
N ALA A 97 1.60 -32.71 14.67
CA ALA A 97 0.87 -33.95 14.42
C ALA A 97 -0.46 -34.13 15.17
N SER A 98 -0.83 -33.27 16.14
CA SER A 98 -2.07 -33.46 16.92
C SER A 98 -3.10 -32.33 16.89
N GLU A 99 -2.87 -31.23 16.17
CA GLU A 99 -3.84 -30.12 16.04
C GLU A 99 -4.42 -29.97 14.61
N LEU A 100 -4.35 -31.05 13.83
CA LEU A 100 -4.83 -31.07 12.44
C LEU A 100 -6.30 -31.53 12.35
N SER A 101 -7.23 -30.82 12.97
CA SER A 101 -8.65 -30.83 12.53
C SER A 101 -9.41 -29.58 12.99
N ASN A 102 -9.84 -28.78 12.01
CA ASN A 102 -10.90 -27.75 12.08
C ASN A 102 -10.67 -26.41 12.80
N ARG A 103 -9.46 -25.86 12.86
CA ARG A 103 -9.31 -24.41 13.10
C ARG A 103 -8.93 -23.70 11.80
N LYS A 104 -9.89 -23.03 11.16
CA LYS A 104 -9.58 -21.95 10.20
C LYS A 104 -8.79 -20.92 11.01
N THR A 105 -7.47 -20.92 10.90
CA THR A 105 -6.64 -19.85 11.44
C THR A 105 -6.99 -18.60 10.65
N GLU A 106 -7.94 -17.81 11.17
CA GLU A 106 -8.33 -16.53 10.59
C GLU A 106 -7.05 -15.69 10.41
N LYS A 107 -6.77 -15.29 9.17
CA LYS A 107 -5.62 -14.43 8.89
C LYS A 107 -5.75 -13.16 9.77
N PRO A 108 -4.70 -12.66 10.41
CA PRO A 108 -4.79 -11.41 11.16
C PRO A 108 -5.09 -10.23 10.21
N SER A 109 -5.77 -9.20 10.72
CA SER A 109 -6.11 -7.99 9.98
C SER A 109 -5.71 -6.76 10.80
N ILE A 110 -4.95 -5.86 10.20
CA ILE A 110 -4.47 -4.63 10.85
C ILE A 110 -5.62 -3.64 10.99
N TYR A 111 -6.47 -3.56 9.95
CA TYR A 111 -7.64 -2.70 9.96
C TYR A 111 -8.71 -3.13 10.97
N ARG A 112 -8.97 -4.44 11.12
CA ARG A 112 -9.84 -4.94 12.20
C ARG A 112 -9.29 -4.65 13.58
N ARG A 113 -7.97 -4.74 13.75
CA ARG A 113 -7.33 -4.39 15.03
C ARG A 113 -7.49 -2.91 15.35
N ALA A 114 -7.30 -2.02 14.37
CA ALA A 114 -7.50 -0.60 14.56
C ALA A 114 -8.97 -0.27 14.89
N PHE A 115 -9.91 -0.89 14.18
CA PHE A 115 -11.32 -0.81 14.48
C PHE A 115 -11.65 -1.32 15.90
N ALA A 116 -11.07 -2.45 16.32
CA ALA A 116 -11.22 -2.98 17.67
C ALA A 116 -10.66 -2.02 18.74
N ASN A 117 -9.56 -1.32 18.48
CA ASN A 117 -9.06 -0.28 19.41
C ASN A 117 -10.07 0.86 19.56
N GLY A 118 -10.69 1.31 18.47
CA GLY A 118 -11.75 2.31 18.54
C GLY A 118 -12.99 1.82 19.31
N LEU A 119 -13.39 0.56 19.13
CA LEU A 119 -14.46 -0.03 19.93
C LEU A 119 -14.12 -0.07 21.42
N VAL A 120 -12.88 -0.42 21.79
CA VAL A 120 -12.42 -0.41 23.18
C VAL A 120 -12.55 0.97 23.81
N GLU A 121 -12.28 2.06 23.07
CA GLU A 121 -12.52 3.42 23.56
C GLU A 121 -14.00 3.69 23.81
N VAL A 122 -14.91 3.25 22.94
CA VAL A 122 -16.35 3.40 23.14
C VAL A 122 -16.83 2.59 24.36
N LEU A 123 -16.36 1.35 24.48
CA LEU A 123 -16.71 0.45 25.58
C LEU A 123 -16.10 0.92 26.92
N SER A 124 -14.97 1.63 26.92
CA SER A 124 -14.40 2.20 28.14
C SER A 124 -15.25 3.36 28.68
N VAL A 125 -15.84 4.18 27.80
CA VAL A 125 -16.83 5.20 28.19
C VAL A 125 -18.11 4.56 28.74
N TYR A 126 -18.55 3.44 28.16
CA TYR A 126 -19.67 2.68 28.71
C TYR A 126 -19.37 2.18 30.13
N ARG A 127 -18.21 1.53 30.32
CA ARG A 127 -17.77 1.03 31.64
C ARG A 127 -17.70 2.14 32.68
N SER A 128 -17.18 3.32 32.32
CA SER A 128 -17.08 4.42 33.27
C SER A 128 -18.46 4.94 33.71
N VAL A 129 -19.46 4.93 32.82
CA VAL A 129 -20.84 5.27 33.18
C VAL A 129 -21.46 4.22 34.08
N VAL A 130 -21.23 2.92 33.83
CA VAL A 130 -21.70 1.84 34.72
C VAL A 130 -21.09 1.98 36.12
N LEU A 131 -19.78 2.28 36.21
CA LEU A 131 -19.11 2.54 37.49
C LEU A 131 -19.66 3.77 38.22
N GLN A 132 -19.99 4.84 37.50
CA GLN A 132 -20.63 6.02 38.10
C GLN A 132 -22.03 5.70 38.64
N ILE A 133 -22.79 4.86 37.93
CA ILE A 133 -24.09 4.40 38.37
C ILE A 133 -23.94 3.55 39.65
N GLU A 134 -22.98 2.62 39.68
CA GLU A 134 -22.66 1.83 40.87
C GLU A 134 -22.33 2.71 42.08
N GLN A 135 -21.45 3.70 41.91
CA GLN A 135 -21.10 4.64 42.99
C GLN A 135 -22.31 5.41 43.51
N LYS A 136 -23.20 5.88 42.62
CA LYS A 136 -24.44 6.57 42.99
C LYS A 136 -25.40 5.66 43.76
N LEU A 137 -25.48 4.39 43.38
CA LEU A 137 -26.31 3.40 44.06
C LEU A 137 -25.80 3.05 45.46
N LEU A 138 -24.50 3.18 45.70
CA LEU A 138 -23.90 3.05 47.03
C LEU A 138 -24.16 4.29 47.90
N SER A 139 -24.33 5.47 47.30
CA SER A 139 -24.49 6.74 48.04
C SER A 139 -25.94 7.19 48.28
N GLU A 140 -26.90 6.84 47.40
CA GLU A 140 -28.28 7.32 47.45
C GLU A 140 -29.33 6.20 47.41
N THR A 141 -30.45 6.39 48.10
CA THR A 141 -31.67 5.54 48.03
C THR A 141 -32.69 6.14 47.04
N MET A 142 -32.31 6.24 45.76
CA MET A 142 -33.19 6.68 44.67
C MET A 142 -33.84 5.49 43.94
N PRO A 143 -34.91 5.67 43.13
CA PRO A 143 -35.44 4.58 42.30
C PRO A 143 -34.38 4.09 41.31
N ILE A 144 -33.81 2.94 41.62
CA ILE A 144 -32.60 2.39 41.00
C ILE A 144 -32.75 2.24 39.47
N LEU A 145 -33.87 1.68 39.02
CA LEU A 145 -34.09 1.36 37.61
C LEU A 145 -34.14 2.61 36.73
N ALA A 146 -34.80 3.67 37.22
CA ALA A 146 -34.89 4.94 36.50
C ALA A 146 -33.51 5.61 36.36
N THR A 147 -32.70 5.61 37.42
CA THR A 147 -31.34 6.14 37.41
C THR A 147 -30.45 5.39 36.42
N VAL A 148 -30.54 4.06 36.39
CA VAL A 148 -29.77 3.22 35.46
C VAL A 148 -30.18 3.49 34.00
N ILE A 149 -31.48 3.50 33.69
CA ILE A 149 -32.00 3.76 32.34
C ILE A 149 -31.59 5.16 31.87
N GLN A 150 -31.75 6.17 32.74
CA GLN A 150 -31.37 7.54 32.41
C GLN A 150 -29.86 7.65 32.14
N GLY A 151 -29.03 7.02 32.96
CA GLY A 151 -27.57 7.02 32.78
C GLY A 151 -27.12 6.33 31.49
N LEU A 152 -27.86 5.30 31.04
CA LEU A 152 -27.51 4.50 29.87
C LEU A 152 -28.25 4.88 28.58
N ASN A 153 -29.10 5.91 28.59
CA ASN A 153 -29.91 6.35 27.45
C ASN A 153 -29.12 6.49 26.14
N LYS A 154 -27.91 7.06 26.20
CA LYS A 154 -27.02 7.19 25.03
C LYS A 154 -26.66 5.83 24.41
N PHE A 155 -26.42 4.82 25.24
CA PHE A 155 -25.92 3.51 24.80
C PHE A 155 -27.03 2.62 24.22
N PHE A 156 -28.29 2.86 24.55
CA PHE A 156 -29.43 2.25 23.85
C PHE A 156 -29.50 2.61 22.38
N VAL A 157 -28.93 3.76 21.99
CA VAL A 157 -28.89 4.20 20.59
C VAL A 157 -27.60 3.77 19.90
N VAL A 158 -26.49 3.69 20.66
CA VAL A 158 -25.14 3.45 20.09
C VAL A 158 -24.77 1.97 20.02
N LEU A 159 -25.02 1.18 21.06
CA LEU A 159 -24.52 -0.21 21.12
C LEU A 159 -25.19 -1.16 20.11
N PRO A 160 -26.52 -1.12 19.87
CA PRO A 160 -27.14 -2.06 18.94
C PRO A 160 -26.62 -1.90 17.50
N PRO A 161 -26.55 -0.68 16.91
CA PRO A 161 -25.98 -0.51 15.57
C PRO A 161 -24.50 -0.89 15.48
N LEU A 162 -23.72 -0.67 16.54
CA LEU A 162 -22.32 -1.11 16.58
C LEU A 162 -22.21 -2.63 16.58
N TYR A 163 -23.08 -3.32 17.31
CA TYR A 163 -23.13 -4.77 17.33
C TYR A 163 -23.54 -5.35 15.96
N GLU A 164 -24.54 -4.78 15.30
CA GLU A 164 -24.92 -5.15 13.93
C GLU A 164 -23.74 -4.98 12.95
N LEU A 165 -22.97 -3.90 13.11
CA LEU A 165 -21.78 -3.65 12.30
C LEU A 165 -20.69 -4.70 12.54
N VAL A 166 -20.46 -5.10 13.80
CA VAL A 166 -19.50 -6.17 14.10
C VAL A 166 -19.97 -7.52 13.56
N LEU A 167 -21.27 -7.82 13.65
CA LEU A 167 -21.85 -9.01 13.04
C LEU A 167 -21.61 -9.06 11.54
N GLU A 168 -21.84 -7.95 10.83
CA GLU A 168 -21.58 -7.83 9.39
C GLU A 168 -20.09 -8.05 9.06
N ILE A 169 -19.18 -7.50 9.87
CA ILE A 169 -17.73 -7.67 9.72
C ILE A 169 -17.29 -9.12 9.87
N GLU A 170 -17.78 -9.82 10.90
CA GLU A 170 -17.44 -11.23 11.13
C GLU A 170 -18.07 -12.15 10.07
N ARG A 171 -19.34 -11.91 9.71
CA ARG A 171 -20.07 -12.74 8.75
C ARG A 171 -19.45 -12.70 7.36
N ASP A 172 -19.14 -11.50 6.88
CA ASP A 172 -18.68 -11.29 5.50
C ASP A 172 -17.13 -11.28 5.40
N ASP A 173 -16.44 -11.61 6.49
CA ASP A 173 -14.99 -11.53 6.66
C ASP A 173 -14.38 -10.23 6.09
N LEU A 174 -15.00 -9.08 6.40
CA LEU A 174 -14.57 -7.77 5.89
C LEU A 174 -13.21 -7.33 6.45
N ARG A 175 -12.31 -6.90 5.57
CA ARG A 175 -10.90 -6.57 5.84
C ARG A 175 -10.48 -5.33 5.05
N GLY A 176 -9.38 -4.70 5.46
CA GLY A 176 -8.77 -3.59 4.71
C GLY A 176 -9.72 -2.46 4.35
N GLY A 177 -9.62 -1.98 3.11
CA GLY A 177 -10.50 -0.92 2.59
C GLY A 177 -11.99 -1.28 2.52
N LYS A 178 -12.35 -2.57 2.42
CA LYS A 178 -13.77 -3.00 2.48
C LYS A 178 -14.40 -2.65 3.83
N LEU A 179 -13.64 -2.79 4.91
CA LEU A 179 -14.05 -2.37 6.25
C LEU A 179 -14.24 -0.85 6.32
N LEU A 180 -13.32 -0.06 5.76
CA LEU A 180 -13.46 1.39 5.69
C LEU A 180 -14.70 1.82 4.90
N ASN A 181 -15.00 1.13 3.80
CA ASN A 181 -16.19 1.39 2.99
C ASN A 181 -17.48 1.12 3.75
N LEU A 182 -17.54 0.04 4.52
CA LEU A 182 -18.69 -0.23 5.39
C LEU A 182 -18.87 0.88 6.43
N LEU A 183 -17.80 1.28 7.12
CA LEU A 183 -17.85 2.36 8.11
C LEU A 183 -18.29 3.69 7.48
N HIS A 184 -17.79 4.01 6.28
CA HIS A 184 -18.18 5.21 5.56
C HIS A 184 -19.67 5.20 5.15
N LYS A 185 -20.20 4.05 4.71
CA LYS A 185 -21.64 3.91 4.42
C LYS A 185 -22.51 4.16 5.64
N ARG A 186 -22.08 3.65 6.79
CA ARG A 186 -22.79 3.79 8.08
C ARG A 186 -22.59 5.18 8.70
N PHE A 187 -21.57 5.95 8.30
CA PHE A 187 -21.36 7.30 8.80
C PHE A 187 -22.50 8.28 8.43
N HIS A 188 -23.21 8.06 7.32
CA HIS A 188 -24.31 8.93 6.87
C HIS A 188 -25.61 8.79 7.70
N CYS A 189 -25.55 8.24 8.92
CA CYS A 189 -26.68 8.17 9.84
C CYS A 189 -27.10 9.57 10.34
N ARG A 190 -28.40 9.78 10.57
CA ARG A 190 -28.96 11.05 11.08
C ARG A 190 -28.83 11.24 12.61
N VAL A 191 -28.18 10.30 13.28
CA VAL A 191 -28.06 10.27 14.75
C VAL A 191 -26.66 10.77 15.13
N PRO A 192 -26.53 11.92 15.80
CA PRO A 192 -25.24 12.56 16.05
C PRO A 192 -24.33 11.75 16.97
N GLU A 193 -24.89 11.06 17.97
CA GLU A 193 -24.11 10.22 18.89
C GLU A 193 -23.48 9.02 18.17
N LEU A 194 -24.25 8.38 17.30
CA LEU A 194 -23.78 7.26 16.47
C LEU A 194 -22.78 7.76 15.43
N GLN A 195 -23.04 8.90 14.80
CA GLN A 195 -22.14 9.52 13.84
C GLN A 195 -20.77 9.80 14.48
N ALA A 196 -20.73 10.41 15.66
CA ALA A 196 -19.49 10.67 16.39
C ALA A 196 -18.73 9.38 16.74
N CYS A 197 -19.45 8.32 17.13
CA CYS A 197 -18.84 7.00 17.37
C CYS A 197 -18.25 6.41 16.08
N ILE A 198 -19.00 6.38 14.99
CA ILE A 198 -18.52 5.84 13.70
C ILE A 198 -17.36 6.66 13.16
N GLN A 199 -17.40 7.98 13.30
CA GLN A 199 -16.29 8.87 12.94
C GLN A 199 -15.02 8.53 13.71
N ARG A 200 -15.14 8.28 15.02
CA ARG A 200 -14.00 7.85 15.83
C ARG A 200 -13.46 6.50 15.38
N LEU A 201 -14.33 5.54 15.04
CA LEU A 201 -13.93 4.23 14.51
C LEU A 201 -13.24 4.35 13.15
N LEU A 202 -13.77 5.21 12.28
CA LEU A 202 -13.21 5.51 10.96
C LEU A 202 -11.83 6.16 11.08
N TRP A 203 -11.67 7.10 12.03
CA TRP A 203 -10.38 7.72 12.32
C TRP A 203 -9.29 6.69 12.64
N HIS A 204 -9.58 5.70 13.50
CA HIS A 204 -8.63 4.61 13.79
C HIS A 204 -8.27 3.82 12.54
N GLY A 205 -9.24 3.56 11.66
CA GLY A 205 -9.00 2.94 10.36
C GLY A 205 -8.11 3.79 9.45
N HIS A 206 -8.33 5.11 9.41
CA HIS A 206 -7.49 6.04 8.66
C HIS A 206 -6.07 6.15 9.21
N GLN A 207 -5.83 5.95 10.51
CA GLN A 207 -4.47 5.90 11.06
C GLN A 207 -3.62 4.81 10.42
N VAL A 208 -4.21 3.62 10.20
CA VAL A 208 -3.53 2.52 9.49
C VAL A 208 -3.25 2.91 8.05
N LEU A 209 -4.25 3.48 7.37
CA LEU A 209 -4.11 3.96 6.00
C LEU A 209 -2.97 4.98 5.87
N TYR A 210 -2.90 5.99 6.75
CA TYR A 210 -1.84 7.01 6.71
C TYR A 210 -0.45 6.41 6.95
N ASN A 211 -0.32 5.42 7.82
CA ASN A 211 0.95 4.73 8.03
C ASN A 211 1.38 3.93 6.77
N GLN A 212 0.43 3.28 6.09
CA GLN A 212 0.69 2.61 4.81
C GLN A 212 1.04 3.60 3.70
N LEU A 213 0.34 4.73 3.64
CA LEU A 213 0.64 5.83 2.71
C LEU A 213 2.02 6.43 2.98
N ALA A 214 2.40 6.66 4.23
CA ALA A 214 3.75 7.14 4.57
C ALA A 214 4.82 6.12 4.16
N SER A 215 4.62 4.83 4.47
CA SER A 215 5.53 3.76 4.04
C SER A 215 5.75 3.73 2.53
N TRP A 216 4.68 3.98 1.77
CA TRP A 216 4.71 3.97 0.30
C TRP A 216 5.22 5.28 -0.32
N MET A 217 4.65 6.41 0.08
CA MET A 217 4.90 7.74 -0.49
C MET A 217 6.08 8.48 0.14
N VAL A 218 6.60 8.07 1.29
CA VAL A 218 7.85 8.63 1.83
C VAL A 218 9.00 7.70 1.48
N TYR A 219 8.84 6.40 1.74
CA TYR A 219 9.94 5.43 1.68
C TYR A 219 9.96 4.53 0.44
N GLY A 220 8.90 4.52 -0.38
CA GLY A 220 8.81 3.64 -1.55
C GLY A 220 8.65 2.16 -1.18
N THR A 221 8.24 1.86 0.05
CA THR A 221 8.09 0.50 0.57
C THR A 221 6.63 0.12 0.74
N LEU A 222 6.24 -1.05 0.23
CA LEU A 222 4.88 -1.56 0.36
C LEU A 222 4.79 -2.49 1.56
N GLN A 223 4.21 -2.01 2.67
CA GLN A 223 3.97 -2.81 3.87
C GLN A 223 2.53 -3.34 3.89
N ASP A 224 2.28 -4.44 3.17
CA ASP A 224 0.96 -5.06 3.10
C ASP A 224 1.00 -6.60 3.21
N HIS A 225 1.37 -7.10 4.38
CA HIS A 225 1.48 -8.55 4.65
C HIS A 225 0.16 -9.32 4.54
N HIS A 226 -0.98 -8.63 4.55
CA HIS A 226 -2.31 -9.25 4.60
C HIS A 226 -3.18 -8.92 3.38
N GLY A 227 -2.63 -8.19 2.38
CA GLY A 227 -3.35 -7.84 1.15
C GLY A 227 -4.54 -6.89 1.38
N GLU A 228 -4.46 -6.05 2.41
CA GLU A 228 -5.52 -5.16 2.88
C GLU A 228 -5.44 -3.74 2.29
N PHE A 229 -4.28 -3.38 1.75
CA PHE A 229 -4.06 -2.08 1.13
C PHE A 229 -4.53 -2.10 -0.33
N PHE A 230 -4.95 -0.93 -0.86
CA PHE A 230 -5.45 -0.84 -2.24
C PHE A 230 -4.34 -0.82 -3.29
N ILE A 231 -3.07 -0.83 -2.90
CA ILE A 231 -1.92 -0.99 -3.82
C ILE A 231 -1.33 -2.37 -3.59
N ARG A 232 -1.24 -3.19 -4.64
CA ARG A 232 -0.72 -4.56 -4.56
C ARG A 232 0.39 -4.80 -5.58
N ARG A 233 1.29 -5.74 -5.27
CA ARG A 233 2.23 -6.29 -6.25
C ARG A 233 1.56 -7.36 -7.12
N GLN A 234 1.94 -7.45 -8.39
CA GLN A 234 1.33 -8.44 -9.30
C GLN A 234 1.70 -9.90 -8.94
N GLU A 235 2.84 -10.13 -8.29
CA GLU A 235 3.33 -11.46 -7.90
C GLU A 235 2.40 -12.20 -6.92
N ASP A 236 1.60 -11.47 -6.13
CA ASP A 236 0.68 -12.05 -5.13
C ASP A 236 -0.54 -12.76 -5.76
N GLN A 237 -0.85 -12.51 -7.04
CA GLN A 237 -1.97 -13.19 -7.74
C GLN A 237 -1.63 -14.64 -8.12
N ASN A 238 -0.35 -14.96 -8.31
CA ASN A 238 0.10 -16.29 -8.75
C ASN A 238 0.04 -17.36 -7.65
N MET A 239 -0.14 -16.96 -6.39
CA MET A 239 -0.24 -17.88 -5.24
C MET A 239 -1.69 -18.29 -4.91
N GLU A 240 -2.70 -17.55 -5.37
CA GLU A 240 -4.12 -17.85 -5.07
C GLU A 240 -4.86 -18.57 -6.20
N TYR A 241 -4.33 -18.57 -7.43
CA TYR A 241 -4.86 -19.36 -8.55
C TYR A 241 -3.84 -20.38 -9.03
N GLY A 242 -3.92 -21.59 -8.50
CA GLY A 242 -3.32 -22.76 -9.12
C GLY A 242 -4.05 -23.07 -10.43
N SER A 243 -3.67 -22.45 -11.54
CA SER A 243 -4.02 -22.91 -12.88
C SER A 243 -3.01 -22.50 -13.95
N SER A 244 -2.11 -23.43 -14.26
CA SER A 244 -1.66 -23.81 -15.62
C SER A 244 -1.53 -22.71 -16.69
N ILE A 245 -0.42 -21.98 -16.70
CA ILE A 245 0.27 -21.58 -17.94
C ILE A 245 1.79 -21.69 -17.69
N PRO A 246 2.52 -22.65 -18.30
CA PRO A 246 3.94 -22.88 -18.00
C PRO A 246 4.93 -22.00 -18.81
N ASP A 247 4.48 -21.02 -19.59
CA ASP A 247 5.37 -20.33 -20.56
C ASP A 247 6.06 -19.05 -20.04
N THR A 248 5.65 -18.48 -18.90
CA THR A 248 6.28 -17.27 -18.35
C THR A 248 7.35 -17.56 -17.29
N SER A 249 7.29 -18.73 -16.64
CA SER A 249 8.22 -19.12 -15.56
C SER A 249 9.62 -19.46 -16.07
N GLU A 250 9.74 -20.08 -17.25
CA GLU A 250 11.04 -20.39 -17.86
C GLU A 250 11.75 -19.16 -18.44
N LYS A 251 10.99 -18.12 -18.82
CA LYS A 251 11.52 -16.83 -19.28
C LYS A 251 12.08 -15.98 -18.14
N LEU A 252 11.49 -16.06 -16.94
CA LEU A 252 11.94 -15.36 -15.74
C LEU A 252 13.33 -15.79 -15.26
N ALA A 253 13.71 -17.05 -15.46
CA ALA A 253 15.01 -17.57 -15.05
C ALA A 253 16.18 -17.13 -15.95
N ARG A 254 15.90 -16.50 -17.10
CA ARG A 254 16.91 -16.09 -18.09
C ARG A 254 17.09 -14.57 -18.23
N LEU A 255 16.38 -13.78 -17.42
CA LEU A 255 16.41 -12.31 -17.49
C LEU A 255 17.53 -11.74 -16.62
N SER A 256 18.23 -10.74 -17.15
CA SER A 256 19.28 -10.02 -16.44
C SER A 256 18.69 -9.22 -15.26
N ALA A 257 19.51 -8.84 -14.28
CA ALA A 257 19.05 -7.99 -13.16
C ALA A 257 18.46 -6.65 -13.61
N ASP A 258 18.84 -6.17 -14.81
CA ASP A 258 18.30 -4.95 -15.42
C ASP A 258 16.87 -5.15 -15.95
N ASP A 259 16.57 -6.32 -16.54
CA ASP A 259 15.23 -6.65 -17.05
C ASP A 259 14.20 -6.79 -15.91
N THR A 260 14.63 -7.29 -14.74
CA THR A 260 13.80 -7.36 -13.53
C THR A 260 13.40 -5.96 -13.05
N SER A 261 14.31 -4.96 -13.14
CA SER A 261 14.03 -3.59 -12.73
C SER A 261 13.03 -2.86 -13.65
N LEU A 262 13.05 -3.19 -14.95
CA LEU A 262 12.14 -2.65 -15.98
C LEU A 262 10.71 -3.19 -15.81
N MET A 263 10.58 -4.47 -15.47
CA MET A 263 9.29 -5.09 -15.12
C MET A 263 8.70 -4.51 -13.82
N ASP A 264 9.55 -4.11 -12.87
CA ASP A 264 9.15 -3.62 -11.55
C ASP A 264 8.37 -2.28 -11.60
N TRP A 265 8.61 -1.42 -12.60
CA TRP A 265 7.87 -0.15 -12.77
C TRP A 265 6.54 -0.33 -13.48
N HIS A 266 6.57 -1.01 -14.63
CA HIS A 266 5.43 -1.11 -15.55
C HIS A 266 4.40 -2.15 -15.09
N LEU A 267 4.84 -3.26 -14.49
CA LEU A 267 3.99 -4.40 -14.12
C LEU A 267 4.00 -4.68 -12.61
N GLY A 268 4.98 -4.13 -11.87
CA GLY A 268 5.15 -4.46 -10.46
C GLY A 268 3.99 -4.06 -9.54
N PHE A 269 3.22 -3.00 -9.82
CA PHE A 269 2.17 -2.50 -8.92
C PHE A 269 0.90 -1.98 -9.62
N HIS A 270 -0.26 -2.29 -9.05
CA HIS A 270 -1.57 -1.89 -9.53
C HIS A 270 -2.53 -1.50 -8.38
N ILE A 271 -3.60 -0.79 -8.71
CA ILE A 271 -4.69 -0.46 -7.77
C ILE A 271 -5.68 -1.62 -7.73
N PHE A 272 -5.96 -2.13 -6.55
CA PHE A 272 -6.97 -3.15 -6.30
C PHE A 272 -8.28 -2.47 -5.88
N LEU A 273 -9.20 -2.32 -6.84
CA LEU A 273 -10.46 -1.57 -6.70
C LEU A 273 -11.32 -2.07 -5.54
N ASP A 274 -11.31 -3.37 -5.29
CA ASP A 274 -12.01 -4.03 -4.19
C ASP A 274 -11.61 -3.50 -2.80
N MET A 275 -10.37 -3.04 -2.63
CA MET A 275 -9.86 -2.48 -1.38
C MET A 275 -9.74 -0.96 -1.42
N LEU A 276 -10.18 -0.31 -2.51
CA LEU A 276 -10.13 1.15 -2.62
C LEU A 276 -11.23 1.77 -1.75
N PRO A 277 -10.87 2.66 -0.80
CA PRO A 277 -11.87 3.35 0.00
C PRO A 277 -12.71 4.34 -0.85
N GLU A 278 -14.04 4.35 -0.71
CA GLU A 278 -14.98 5.20 -1.47
C GLU A 278 -14.76 6.71 -1.22
N ASN A 279 -14.16 7.06 -0.09
CA ASN A 279 -13.76 8.44 0.23
C ASN A 279 -12.53 8.91 -0.58
N ILE A 280 -11.80 8.00 -1.23
CA ILE A 280 -10.62 8.29 -2.05
C ILE A 280 -11.00 8.15 -3.52
N HIS A 281 -10.85 9.24 -4.28
CA HIS A 281 -11.17 9.23 -5.71
C HIS A 281 -10.07 8.53 -6.51
N MET A 282 -10.45 7.98 -7.68
CA MET A 282 -9.52 7.26 -8.55
C MET A 282 -8.29 8.10 -8.90
N HIS A 283 -8.47 9.39 -9.19
CA HIS A 283 -7.36 10.31 -9.44
C HIS A 283 -6.36 10.41 -8.28
N ALA A 284 -6.85 10.44 -7.04
CA ALA A 284 -5.99 10.44 -5.86
C ALA A 284 -5.27 9.09 -5.72
N ALA A 285 -5.97 7.98 -5.95
CA ALA A 285 -5.36 6.64 -5.92
C ALA A 285 -4.26 6.46 -6.99
N GLU A 286 -4.48 6.95 -8.20
CA GLU A 286 -3.49 6.98 -9.29
C GLU A 286 -2.29 7.86 -8.93
N SER A 287 -2.54 9.03 -8.33
CA SER A 287 -1.49 9.91 -7.83
C SER A 287 -0.64 9.25 -6.75
N ILE A 288 -1.26 8.52 -5.81
CA ILE A 288 -0.58 7.75 -4.76
C ILE A 288 0.26 6.63 -5.38
N LEU A 289 -0.31 5.87 -6.34
CA LEU A 289 0.40 4.81 -7.05
C LEU A 289 1.63 5.35 -7.76
N PHE A 290 1.47 6.43 -8.53
CA PHE A 290 2.58 7.08 -9.23
C PHE A 290 3.65 7.59 -8.26
N ALA A 291 3.24 8.31 -7.22
CA ALA A 291 4.17 8.92 -6.28
C ALA A 291 5.07 7.87 -5.60
N GLY A 292 4.49 6.79 -5.07
CA GLY A 292 5.29 5.76 -4.43
C GLY A 292 6.11 4.91 -5.42
N LYS A 293 5.63 4.68 -6.65
CA LYS A 293 6.47 4.10 -7.71
C LYS A 293 7.70 4.97 -7.96
N ALA A 294 7.51 6.28 -8.16
CA ALA A 294 8.57 7.25 -8.41
C ALA A 294 9.58 7.26 -7.26
N ILE A 295 9.10 7.34 -6.02
CA ILE A 295 9.94 7.43 -4.82
C ILE A 295 10.70 6.13 -4.58
N LYS A 296 10.11 4.96 -4.87
CA LYS A 296 10.81 3.68 -4.84
C LYS A 296 12.03 3.67 -5.78
N ILE A 297 11.89 4.17 -7.01
CA ILE A 297 13.00 4.27 -7.97
C ILE A 297 14.05 5.28 -7.47
N LEU A 298 13.62 6.45 -7.00
CA LEU A 298 14.53 7.49 -6.54
C LEU A 298 15.34 7.02 -5.32
N ARG A 299 14.77 6.22 -4.42
CA ARG A 299 15.49 5.67 -3.27
C ARG A 299 16.34 4.45 -3.64
N ASN A 300 15.91 3.63 -4.59
CA ASN A 300 16.60 2.42 -5.01
C ASN A 300 16.92 2.45 -6.52
N PRO A 301 17.88 3.28 -6.98
CA PRO A 301 18.24 3.31 -8.39
C PRO A 301 18.98 2.02 -8.79
N SER A 302 18.72 1.55 -10.01
CA SER A 302 19.40 0.38 -10.60
C SER A 302 20.92 0.57 -10.57
N PRO A 303 21.71 -0.51 -10.39
CA PRO A 303 23.17 -0.42 -10.25
C PRO A 303 23.85 0.24 -11.45
N GLY A 304 23.31 0.12 -12.67
CA GLY A 304 23.81 0.81 -13.86
C GLY A 304 23.81 2.35 -13.73
N PHE A 305 22.79 2.92 -13.06
CA PHE A 305 22.72 4.36 -12.82
C PHE A 305 23.75 4.82 -11.77
N LYS A 306 24.00 4.01 -10.72
CA LYS A 306 25.01 4.29 -9.70
C LYS A 306 26.43 4.31 -10.28
N PHE A 307 26.70 3.49 -11.29
CA PHE A 307 28.00 3.41 -11.97
C PHE A 307 28.31 4.65 -12.82
N GLN A 308 27.30 5.20 -13.50
CA GLN A 308 27.44 6.41 -14.32
C GLN A 308 27.80 7.65 -13.48
N ASP A 309 27.15 7.80 -12.31
CA ASP A 309 27.44 8.87 -11.34
C ASP A 309 28.85 8.74 -10.73
N ALA A 310 29.33 7.52 -10.45
CA ALA A 310 30.67 7.29 -9.93
C ALA A 310 31.77 7.70 -10.93
N LEU A 311 31.55 7.43 -12.22
CA LEU A 311 32.48 7.79 -13.29
C LEU A 311 32.43 9.29 -13.64
N CYS A 312 31.37 10.00 -13.24
CA CYS A 312 31.34 11.47 -13.28
C CYS A 312 32.13 12.10 -12.10
N LYS A 313 32.16 11.44 -10.94
CA LYS A 313 32.85 11.92 -9.72
C LYS A 313 34.38 11.79 -9.75
N GLN A 314 34.94 10.87 -10.54
CA GLN A 314 36.40 10.70 -10.66
C GLN A 314 37.10 11.77 -11.49
N GLN A 315 36.38 12.61 -12.24
CA GLN A 315 36.99 13.65 -13.08
C GLN A 315 37.27 14.97 -12.33
N THR A 316 36.91 15.08 -11.05
CA THR A 316 37.21 16.26 -10.21
C THR A 316 38.03 15.87 -8.99
N GLY A 317 39.31 15.55 -9.18
CA GLY A 317 40.22 15.26 -8.08
C GLY A 317 41.66 14.97 -8.51
N LYS A 318 42.49 16.02 -8.45
CA LYS A 318 43.98 16.04 -8.44
C LYS A 318 44.72 15.85 -9.77
N GLY A 319 45.48 16.89 -10.12
CA GLY A 319 46.57 16.80 -11.09
C GLY A 319 47.88 16.34 -10.46
N SER A 320 48.65 15.54 -11.18
CA SER A 320 49.97 15.89 -11.75
C SER A 320 50.85 14.65 -11.97
N GLN A 321 51.34 14.52 -13.21
CA GLN A 321 52.58 13.86 -13.68
C GLN A 321 52.67 12.31 -13.71
N ASN A 322 52.46 11.69 -14.89
CA ASN A 322 53.47 11.42 -15.94
C ASN A 322 53.12 10.22 -16.85
N VAL A 323 53.00 10.52 -18.16
CA VAL A 323 53.38 9.78 -19.39
C VAL A 323 53.29 8.23 -19.45
N HIS A 324 52.27 7.69 -20.14
CA HIS A 324 52.34 6.97 -21.44
C HIS A 324 50.96 6.34 -21.81
N GLU A 325 50.53 6.55 -23.06
CA GLU A 325 49.67 5.73 -23.97
C GLU A 325 48.49 4.87 -23.43
N SER A 326 47.36 4.66 -24.12
CA SER A 326 46.59 5.29 -25.19
C SER A 326 45.35 4.38 -25.36
N ALA A 327 44.14 4.88 -25.08
CA ALA A 327 42.87 4.32 -25.58
C ALA A 327 41.72 5.26 -25.17
N ALA A 328 41.41 6.20 -26.06
CA ALA A 328 40.45 7.28 -25.83
C ALA A 328 39.00 6.78 -26.03
N HIS A 329 38.27 6.63 -24.93
CA HIS A 329 36.82 6.87 -24.90
C HIS A 329 36.63 8.37 -24.63
N HIS A 330 35.97 9.09 -25.54
CA HIS A 330 35.72 10.52 -25.36
C HIS A 330 34.24 10.81 -25.14
N ARG A 331 33.98 11.38 -23.96
CA ARG A 331 32.70 11.92 -23.49
C ARG A 331 32.53 13.35 -23.99
N PHE A 332 31.30 13.67 -24.36
CA PHE A 332 30.87 15.03 -24.70
C PHE A 332 31.07 16.00 -23.54
N HIS A 333 31.95 16.99 -23.71
CA HIS A 333 32.05 18.14 -22.81
C HIS A 333 30.98 19.18 -23.15
N LYS A 334 30.01 19.40 -22.25
CA LYS A 334 29.32 20.68 -22.10
C LYS A 334 29.50 21.18 -20.66
N LYS A 335 29.82 22.47 -20.53
CA LYS A 335 30.18 23.14 -19.26
C LYS A 335 29.07 22.99 -18.21
N PRO A 336 29.39 22.65 -16.94
CA PRO A 336 28.43 22.73 -15.85
C PRO A 336 28.31 24.18 -15.37
N ILE A 337 27.08 24.65 -15.23
CA ILE A 337 26.76 25.85 -14.46
C ILE A 337 26.89 25.48 -12.98
N SER A 338 27.57 26.36 -12.24
CA SER A 338 27.98 26.22 -10.85
C SER A 338 26.85 25.81 -9.89
N GLY A 339 27.07 24.72 -9.15
CA GLY A 339 26.27 24.28 -8.01
C GLY A 339 27.05 23.20 -7.23
N ARG A 340 27.29 23.43 -5.94
CA ARG A 340 28.16 22.65 -5.05
C ARG A 340 27.73 21.18 -4.93
N ILE A 341 28.64 20.26 -5.24
CA ILE A 341 28.46 18.81 -5.20
C ILE A 341 28.74 18.31 -3.76
N ILE A 342 27.69 18.07 -2.99
CA ILE A 342 27.70 17.22 -1.79
C ILE A 342 26.78 16.04 -2.14
N GLY A 343 27.25 14.80 -1.93
CA GLY A 343 26.66 13.56 -2.48
C GLY A 343 25.14 13.57 -2.65
N GLU A 344 24.67 13.78 -3.88
CA GLU A 344 23.25 13.98 -4.17
C GLU A 344 22.49 12.65 -4.09
N GLU A 345 21.86 12.38 -2.94
CA GLU A 345 20.70 11.51 -2.87
C GLU A 345 19.67 11.98 -3.93
N LEU A 346 19.16 11.06 -4.76
CA LEU A 346 18.22 11.40 -5.84
C LEU A 346 16.93 12.04 -5.33
N LEU A 347 16.56 11.69 -4.09
CA LEU A 347 15.53 12.35 -3.31
C LEU A 347 16.19 12.85 -2.02
N PRO A 348 16.38 14.17 -1.85
CA PRO A 348 16.96 14.72 -0.64
C PRO A 348 16.11 14.38 0.58
N GLN A 349 16.75 14.06 1.70
CA GLN A 349 16.05 13.77 2.95
C GLN A 349 15.08 14.90 3.37
N SER A 350 15.41 16.17 3.10
CA SER A 350 14.53 17.31 3.35
C SER A 350 13.18 17.23 2.61
N GLU A 351 13.15 16.65 1.42
CA GLU A 351 11.90 16.45 0.66
C GLU A 351 11.11 15.28 1.24
N ALA A 352 11.78 14.22 1.68
CA ALA A 352 11.14 13.13 2.42
C ALA A 352 10.49 13.64 3.71
N ASP A 353 11.20 14.47 4.47
CA ASP A 353 10.71 15.06 5.73
C ASP A 353 9.49 15.98 5.46
N LYS A 354 9.51 16.76 4.37
CA LYS A 354 8.33 17.56 3.94
C LYS A 354 7.12 16.67 3.64
N ILE A 355 7.31 15.59 2.88
CA ILE A 355 6.23 14.65 2.55
C ILE A 355 5.67 14.03 3.84
N GLU A 356 6.55 13.64 4.77
CA GLU A 356 6.16 13.08 6.05
C GLU A 356 5.35 14.06 6.90
N ILE A 357 5.77 15.32 6.99
CA ILE A 357 5.02 16.39 7.69
C ILE A 357 3.62 16.54 7.08
N MET A 358 3.52 16.62 5.74
CA MET A 358 2.22 16.76 5.07
C MET A 358 1.25 15.60 5.36
N LEU A 359 1.77 14.38 5.48
CA LEU A 359 0.96 13.21 5.84
C LEU A 359 0.64 13.18 7.34
N GLN A 360 1.57 13.63 8.19
CA GLN A 360 1.38 13.72 9.64
C GLN A 360 0.31 14.76 10.00
N ASP A 361 0.29 15.92 9.36
CA ASP A 361 -0.75 16.94 9.54
C ASP A 361 -2.15 16.40 9.22
N LEU A 362 -2.27 15.59 8.17
CA LEU A 362 -3.53 14.91 7.82
C LEU A 362 -3.90 13.81 8.81
N LYS A 363 -2.91 13.10 9.34
CA LYS A 363 -3.10 12.02 10.32
C LYS A 363 -3.56 12.54 11.68
N GLU A 364 -3.10 13.72 12.09
CA GLU A 364 -3.49 14.37 13.35
C GLU A 364 -4.90 14.96 13.31
N SER A 365 -5.43 15.25 12.12
CA SER A 365 -6.81 15.70 11.97
C SER A 365 -7.80 14.63 12.43
N LEU A 366 -8.86 15.07 13.13
CA LEU A 366 -9.93 14.18 13.61
C LEU A 366 -10.86 13.75 12.46
N ASP A 367 -10.94 14.56 11.42
CA ASP A 367 -11.90 14.44 10.33
C ASP A 367 -11.19 14.22 9.01
N PHE A 368 -11.71 13.29 8.21
CA PHE A 368 -11.21 13.08 6.86
C PHE A 368 -11.66 14.21 5.93
N HIS A 369 -10.83 15.24 5.78
CA HIS A 369 -11.05 16.32 4.83
C HIS A 369 -10.57 15.93 3.43
N LYS A 370 -11.51 15.49 2.59
CA LYS A 370 -11.25 15.07 1.20
C LYS A 370 -10.34 16.04 0.42
N ARG A 371 -10.64 17.34 0.44
CA ARG A 371 -9.87 18.35 -0.32
C ARG A 371 -8.43 18.47 0.17
N SER A 372 -8.23 18.53 1.49
CA SER A 372 -6.89 18.63 2.07
C SER A 372 -6.06 17.40 1.75
N PHE A 373 -6.69 16.21 1.82
CA PHE A 373 -6.07 14.95 1.41
C PHE A 373 -5.64 14.97 -0.06
N GLU A 374 -6.54 15.34 -0.97
CA GLU A 374 -6.24 15.42 -2.42
C GLU A 374 -5.13 16.43 -2.72
N CYS A 375 -5.18 17.63 -2.14
CA CYS A 375 -4.15 18.65 -2.30
C CYS A 375 -2.77 18.17 -1.81
N SER A 376 -2.71 17.50 -0.66
CA SER A 376 -1.45 16.94 -0.15
C SER A 376 -0.92 15.84 -1.07
N VAL A 377 -1.78 14.92 -1.51
CA VAL A 377 -1.40 13.84 -2.45
C VAL A 377 -0.87 14.42 -3.77
N ASP A 378 -1.53 15.43 -4.33
CA ASP A 378 -1.09 16.09 -5.55
C ASP A 378 0.25 16.82 -5.39
N SER A 379 0.47 17.44 -4.23
CA SER A 379 1.74 18.09 -3.91
C SER A 379 2.87 17.07 -3.80
N ILE A 380 2.64 15.93 -3.15
CA ILE A 380 3.62 14.84 -3.04
C ILE A 380 3.93 14.26 -4.43
N ARG A 381 2.89 14.06 -5.26
CA ARG A 381 3.05 13.64 -6.65
C ARG A 381 3.91 14.64 -7.44
N ALA A 382 3.69 15.94 -7.27
CA ALA A 382 4.47 16.98 -7.95
C ALA A 382 5.95 16.97 -7.54
N ILE A 383 6.24 16.79 -6.24
CA ILE A 383 7.61 16.64 -5.73
C ILE A 383 8.27 15.41 -6.39
N ALA A 384 7.62 14.25 -6.31
CA ALA A 384 8.13 13.02 -6.91
C ALA A 384 8.36 13.14 -8.42
N ALA A 385 7.43 13.76 -9.15
CA ALA A 385 7.54 13.99 -10.59
C ALA A 385 8.68 14.93 -10.95
N SER A 386 8.90 16.00 -10.16
CA SER A 386 9.99 16.95 -10.37
C SER A 386 11.36 16.27 -10.26
N HIS A 387 11.57 15.48 -9.21
CA HIS A 387 12.82 14.72 -9.04
C HIS A 387 12.99 13.65 -10.13
N LEU A 388 11.92 12.93 -10.49
CA LEU A 388 11.97 11.96 -11.57
C LEU A 388 12.33 12.62 -12.91
N TRP A 389 11.80 13.81 -13.20
CA TRP A 389 12.14 14.59 -14.38
C TRP A 389 13.62 14.98 -14.38
N GLN A 390 14.18 15.43 -13.25
CA GLN A 390 15.60 15.76 -13.15
C GLN A 390 16.47 14.54 -13.45
N VAL A 391 16.12 13.37 -12.92
CA VAL A 391 16.85 12.12 -13.17
C VAL A 391 16.77 11.73 -14.65
N VAL A 392 15.58 11.72 -15.24
CA VAL A 392 15.38 11.23 -16.61
C VAL A 392 15.89 12.22 -17.67
N VAL A 393 15.60 13.51 -17.53
CA VAL A 393 15.89 14.51 -18.56
C VAL A 393 17.29 15.08 -18.41
N VAL A 394 17.70 15.40 -17.18
CA VAL A 394 18.99 16.07 -16.93
C VAL A 394 20.11 15.06 -16.75
N ARG A 395 19.94 14.07 -15.86
CA ARG A 395 21.02 13.12 -15.56
C ARG A 395 21.15 12.00 -16.60
N ALA A 396 20.03 11.45 -17.08
CA ALA A 396 20.02 10.37 -18.06
C ALA A 396 19.97 10.86 -19.52
N ASP A 397 20.00 12.17 -19.78
CA ASP A 397 19.96 12.79 -21.12
C ASP A 397 18.94 12.15 -22.06
N LEU A 398 17.66 12.11 -21.63
CA LEU A 398 16.57 11.61 -22.46
C LEU A 398 16.54 12.28 -23.85
N ASN A 399 16.87 13.56 -23.93
CA ASN A 399 16.89 14.28 -25.21
C ASN A 399 17.99 13.76 -26.15
N GLY A 400 19.17 13.43 -25.64
CA GLY A 400 20.21 12.75 -26.40
C GLY A 400 19.76 11.37 -26.91
N HIS A 401 19.12 10.58 -26.05
CA HIS A 401 18.58 9.27 -26.44
C HIS A 401 17.46 9.37 -27.49
N LEU A 402 16.54 10.33 -27.36
CA LEU A 402 15.48 10.58 -28.35
C LEU A 402 16.06 11.06 -29.70
N LYS A 403 17.11 11.89 -29.65
CA LYS A 403 17.84 12.28 -30.85
C LYS A 403 18.50 11.06 -31.51
N ALA A 404 19.16 10.20 -30.75
CA ALA A 404 19.74 8.96 -31.29
C ALA A 404 18.67 8.05 -31.91
N LEU A 405 17.50 7.92 -31.27
CA LEU A 405 16.39 7.15 -31.82
C LEU A 405 15.93 7.73 -33.17
N LYS A 406 15.78 9.05 -33.26
CA LYS A 406 15.46 9.72 -34.52
C LYS A 406 16.57 9.52 -35.57
N ASP A 407 17.82 9.71 -35.17
CA ASP A 407 18.98 9.68 -36.08
C ASP A 407 19.16 8.29 -36.71
N TYR A 408 18.99 7.22 -35.94
CA TYR A 408 19.23 5.84 -36.37
C TYR A 408 17.97 5.06 -36.73
N PHE A 409 16.90 5.11 -35.94
CA PHE A 409 15.67 4.34 -36.25
C PHE A 409 14.78 5.03 -37.28
N LEU A 410 14.74 6.37 -37.27
CA LEU A 410 13.97 7.14 -38.27
C LEU A 410 14.83 7.60 -39.45
N LEU A 411 16.04 7.05 -39.57
CA LEU A 411 16.98 7.29 -40.69
C LEU A 411 17.28 8.78 -40.94
N ALA A 412 17.21 9.63 -39.90
CA ALA A 412 17.43 11.07 -40.11
C ALA A 412 18.87 11.37 -40.53
N LYS A 413 19.84 10.50 -40.20
CA LYS A 413 21.19 10.53 -40.76
C LYS A 413 21.26 9.77 -42.10
N GLY A 414 20.57 10.29 -43.12
CA GLY A 414 20.50 9.64 -44.44
C GLY A 414 21.86 9.33 -45.05
N ASP A 415 22.82 10.25 -44.93
CA ASP A 415 24.18 10.08 -45.46
C ASP A 415 24.94 8.91 -44.79
N PHE A 416 24.73 8.72 -43.48
CA PHE A 416 25.30 7.58 -42.75
C PHE A 416 24.71 6.27 -43.26
N PHE A 417 23.38 6.19 -43.39
CA PHE A 417 22.74 4.98 -43.91
C PHE A 417 23.08 4.72 -45.37
N GLN A 418 23.31 5.75 -46.18
CA GLN A 418 23.76 5.59 -47.54
C GLN A 418 25.14 4.92 -47.58
N CYS A 419 26.13 5.44 -46.83
CA CYS A 419 27.45 4.81 -46.73
C CYS A 419 27.35 3.36 -46.22
N PHE A 420 26.61 3.15 -45.13
CA PHE A 420 26.41 1.82 -44.56
C PHE A 420 25.79 0.84 -45.56
N LEU A 421 24.75 1.24 -46.30
CA LEU A 421 24.11 0.39 -47.30
C LEU A 421 25.04 0.10 -48.50
N GLU A 422 25.90 1.04 -48.87
CA GLU A 422 26.91 0.86 -49.93
C GLU A 422 28.01 -0.12 -49.49
N GLU A 423 28.53 0.02 -48.27
CA GLU A 423 29.60 -0.84 -47.73
C GLU A 423 29.10 -2.26 -47.41
N SER A 424 27.89 -2.38 -46.86
CA SER A 424 27.29 -3.68 -46.52
C SER A 424 26.54 -4.34 -47.70
N GLN A 425 26.48 -3.71 -48.88
CA GLN A 425 25.71 -4.19 -50.03
C GLN A 425 26.08 -5.61 -50.46
N GLN A 426 27.37 -5.94 -50.46
CA GLN A 426 27.87 -7.26 -50.89
C GLN A 426 27.47 -8.35 -49.89
N LEU A 427 27.41 -8.01 -48.59
CA LEU A 427 27.03 -8.92 -47.52
C LEU A 427 25.50 -9.11 -47.47
N MET A 428 24.72 -8.04 -47.59
CA MET A 428 23.24 -8.09 -47.55
C MET A 428 22.59 -8.76 -48.77
N ARG A 429 23.33 -8.97 -49.87
CA ARG A 429 22.82 -9.70 -51.05
C ARG A 429 22.82 -11.22 -50.86
N LEU A 430 23.62 -11.74 -49.93
CA LEU A 430 23.67 -13.17 -49.63
C LEU A 430 22.55 -13.52 -48.64
N PRO A 431 21.97 -14.73 -48.70
CA PRO A 431 21.02 -15.17 -47.69
C PRO A 431 21.68 -15.17 -46.30
N PRO A 432 21.01 -14.65 -45.25
CA PRO A 432 21.61 -14.50 -43.94
C PRO A 432 21.99 -15.87 -43.35
N HIS A 433 23.23 -16.00 -42.89
CA HIS A 433 23.68 -17.20 -42.19
C HIS A 433 23.14 -17.18 -40.75
N GLN A 434 22.44 -18.24 -40.33
CA GLN A 434 21.66 -18.29 -39.08
C GLN A 434 22.46 -18.01 -37.80
N SER A 435 23.79 -18.19 -37.81
CA SER A 435 24.65 -17.99 -36.64
C SER A 435 25.51 -16.72 -36.65
N THR A 436 25.66 -16.06 -37.81
CA THR A 436 26.74 -15.06 -38.01
C THR A 436 26.25 -13.74 -38.61
N ALA A 437 25.06 -13.74 -39.20
CA ALA A 437 24.53 -12.58 -39.93
C ALA A 437 24.48 -11.29 -39.08
N GLU A 438 24.14 -11.38 -37.79
CA GLU A 438 24.12 -10.20 -36.91
C GLU A 438 25.52 -9.64 -36.66
N ILE A 439 26.51 -10.51 -36.40
CA ILE A 439 27.89 -10.11 -36.11
C ILE A 439 28.53 -9.48 -37.35
N ASP A 440 28.31 -10.08 -38.52
CA ASP A 440 28.86 -9.60 -39.80
C ASP A 440 28.30 -8.23 -40.21
N ILE A 441 27.11 -7.85 -39.73
CA ILE A 441 26.47 -6.55 -39.97
C ILE A 441 26.82 -5.52 -38.89
N ILE A 442 26.98 -5.95 -37.63
CA ILE A 442 27.36 -5.07 -36.51
C ILE A 442 28.73 -4.43 -36.74
N VAL A 443 29.70 -5.18 -37.29
CA VAL A 443 31.07 -4.68 -37.48
C VAL A 443 31.11 -3.50 -38.47
N PRO A 444 30.57 -3.60 -39.70
CA PRO A 444 30.45 -2.44 -40.61
C PRO A 444 29.70 -1.28 -39.97
N PHE A 445 28.58 -1.55 -39.30
CA PHE A 445 27.77 -0.51 -38.66
C PHE A 445 28.54 0.26 -37.58
N GLN A 446 29.32 -0.43 -36.74
CA GLN A 446 30.16 0.20 -35.72
C GLN A 446 31.32 0.99 -36.33
N MET A 447 31.90 0.49 -37.42
CA MET A 447 33.02 1.13 -38.09
C MET A 447 32.57 2.43 -38.77
N ASP A 448 31.42 2.42 -39.43
CA ASP A 448 30.78 3.61 -40.00
C ASP A 448 30.37 4.61 -38.93
N ALA A 449 29.79 4.13 -37.82
CA ALA A 449 29.37 4.99 -36.72
C ALA A 449 30.59 5.69 -36.08
N PHE A 450 31.70 4.97 -35.94
CA PHE A 450 32.97 5.51 -35.44
C PHE A 450 33.59 6.56 -36.37
N ILE A 451 33.58 6.30 -37.68
CA ILE A 451 34.07 7.26 -38.69
C ILE A 451 33.25 8.54 -38.67
N TRP A 452 31.92 8.41 -38.50
CA TRP A 452 31.01 9.55 -38.50
C TRP A 452 31.18 10.44 -37.25
N ASP A 453 31.25 9.85 -36.05
CA ASP A 453 31.48 10.60 -34.80
C ASP A 453 32.85 11.31 -34.75
N HIS A 454 33.87 10.77 -35.42
CA HIS A 454 35.20 11.39 -35.51
C HIS A 454 35.37 12.38 -36.68
N SER A 455 34.41 12.42 -37.62
CA SER A 455 34.46 13.32 -38.78
C SER A 455 34.15 14.79 -38.45
N GLU A 456 33.51 15.09 -37.31
CA GLU A 456 33.30 16.47 -36.85
C GLU A 456 34.61 17.16 -36.37
N ILE A 457 35.69 16.42 -36.09
CA ILE A 457 36.95 16.97 -35.52
C ILE A 457 38.10 17.00 -36.56
N LEU A 458 38.00 16.28 -37.67
CA LEU A 458 39.04 16.27 -38.71
C LEU A 458 38.45 16.50 -40.11
N PRO A 459 38.33 17.77 -40.57
CA PRO A 459 37.85 18.08 -41.92
C PRO A 459 38.79 17.61 -43.04
N SER A 460 39.95 17.03 -42.71
CA SER A 460 41.05 16.79 -43.63
C SER A 460 41.12 15.39 -44.24
N ARG A 461 40.29 14.42 -43.82
CA ARG A 461 40.16 13.13 -44.54
C ARG A 461 39.08 13.13 -45.64
N PHE A 462 38.08 14.00 -45.55
CA PHE A 462 36.99 14.07 -46.54
C PHE A 462 37.26 14.96 -47.77
N VAL A 463 38.44 15.58 -47.89
CA VAL A 463 38.76 16.42 -49.07
C VAL A 463 39.32 15.59 -50.23
N LYS A 464 39.89 14.39 -49.99
CA LYS A 464 40.48 13.60 -51.08
C LYS A 464 39.49 12.71 -51.84
N ASP A 465 38.33 12.38 -51.28
CA ASP A 465 37.31 11.57 -51.98
C ASP A 465 36.06 12.34 -52.45
N LYS A 466 35.99 13.66 -52.23
CA LYS A 466 34.95 14.52 -52.85
C LYS A 466 35.00 14.53 -54.38
N ASN A 467 36.09 14.07 -55.00
CA ASN A 467 36.21 13.97 -56.46
C ASN A 467 35.73 12.63 -57.05
N LYS A 468 35.36 11.63 -56.24
CA LYS A 468 34.82 10.36 -56.73
C LYS A 468 33.28 10.33 -56.78
N CYS A 469 32.62 11.12 -55.93
CA CYS A 469 31.16 11.32 -55.95
C CYS A 469 30.73 12.53 -56.80
N ARG A 470 31.32 12.69 -57.99
CA ARG A 470 30.86 13.64 -59.01
C ARG A 470 30.43 12.88 -60.25
N TRP A 471 29.41 12.06 -60.11
CA TRP A 471 28.73 11.48 -61.27
C TRP A 471 27.66 12.45 -61.77
N LYS A 472 27.94 12.92 -62.98
CA LYS A 472 27.14 13.78 -63.86
C LYS A 472 25.64 13.49 -63.78
N PHE A 473 24.86 14.48 -63.36
CA PHE A 473 23.54 14.67 -63.95
C PHE A 473 23.77 15.05 -65.42
N ARG A 474 23.50 14.12 -66.33
CA ARG A 474 23.28 14.42 -67.75
C ARG A 474 21.95 13.81 -68.13
N ASP A 475 21.00 14.71 -68.33
CA ASP A 475 19.77 14.64 -69.12
C ASP A 475 19.52 13.31 -69.83
N ILE A 476 18.40 12.66 -69.48
CA ILE A 476 17.57 11.89 -70.41
C ILE A 476 16.11 12.14 -70.02
N THR A 477 15.51 13.10 -70.73
CA THR A 477 14.12 13.03 -71.21
C THR A 477 13.90 11.79 -72.06
#